data_AF-A0A1C6AN78-F1
#
_entry.id   AF-A0A1C6AN78-F1
#
_cell.length_a   1.000
_cell.length_b   1.000
_cell.length_c   1.000
_cell.angle_alpha   90.00
_cell.angle_beta   90.00
_cell.angle_gamma   90.00
#
_symmetry.space_group_name_H-M   'P 1'
#
loop_
_entity.id
_entity.type
_entity.pdbx_description
1 polymer ?
#
loop_
_entity_poly.entity_id
_entity_poly.type
_entity_poly.pdbx_seq_one_letter_code
_entity_poly.pdbx_strand_id
1 'polypeptide(L)'
;MNEVIHFLAGPVVGGIIGYFTNFIAIKMLFRPRKEIKIGKYVLPFTPGIIPKRKDKLARAIGEAVAQQVFTEEDIEEIFLSEGMKDSVVESLLASLGQGEHMYTLVELLGGVMSEDEFEEFQNNLDRMIYRRVHLTINRSNIAERISEECTKILKEKTNGLTSKVLNPGRISSISDYMGTRVQQYAKENVETVIMPLLRDETVQVFVKPLDQLLSEMQADEERLREIIGKVYEKFMSQHSKKMVKLFDIASLTEKKIIEFQVEEIEALVDQTIHREMQAVINLGAVLGVIIGFVNTFI
;
A
#
# COMPACT_ATOMS: atom_id res chain seq x y z
N MET A 1 47.62 39.95 54.10
CA MET A 1 47.30 39.22 52.85
C MET A 1 47.03 37.73 53.12
N ASN A 2 47.76 37.06 54.02
CA ASN A 2 47.57 35.64 54.30
C ASN A 2 46.23 35.27 54.98
N GLU A 3 45.68 36.11 55.87
CA GLU A 3 44.40 35.78 56.55
C GLU A 3 43.19 35.81 55.61
N VAL A 4 43.16 36.76 54.68
CA VAL A 4 42.11 36.86 53.66
C VAL A 4 42.15 35.66 52.71
N ILE A 5 43.35 35.15 52.39
CA ILE A 5 43.54 33.97 51.54
C ILE A 5 43.02 32.71 52.24
N HIS A 6 43.30 32.54 53.54
CA HIS A 6 42.79 31.39 54.31
C HIS A 6 41.26 31.39 54.41
N PHE A 7 40.65 32.56 54.57
CA PHE A 7 39.21 32.69 54.71
C PHE A 7 38.44 32.48 53.39
N LEU A 8 39.02 32.85 52.26
CA LEU A 8 38.41 32.65 50.93
C LEU A 8 38.70 31.27 50.33
N ALA A 9 39.72 30.56 50.80
CA ALA A 9 40.11 29.26 50.25
C ALA A 9 39.00 28.21 50.33
N GLY A 10 38.31 28.10 51.48
CA GLY A 10 37.22 27.15 51.68
C GLY A 10 36.05 27.34 50.70
N PRO A 11 35.43 28.54 50.63
CA PRO A 11 34.38 28.85 49.66
C PRO A 11 34.79 28.64 48.20
N VAL A 12 36.00 29.06 47.82
CA VAL A 12 36.48 28.93 46.43
C VAL A 12 36.66 27.47 46.05
N VAL A 13 37.31 26.67 46.90
CA VAL A 13 37.50 25.22 46.67
C VAL A 13 36.15 24.51 46.65
N GLY A 14 35.25 24.81 47.59
CA GLY A 14 33.90 24.27 47.62
C GLY A 14 33.11 24.58 46.36
N GLY A 15 33.17 25.82 45.88
CA GLY A 15 32.53 26.24 44.63
C GLY A 15 33.07 25.53 43.40
N ILE A 16 34.40 25.36 43.30
CA ILE A 16 35.04 24.62 42.20
C ILE A 16 34.62 23.15 42.22
N ILE A 17 34.64 22.50 43.39
CA ILE A 17 34.22 21.10 43.53
C ILE A 17 32.74 20.95 43.17
N GLY A 18 31.87 21.86 43.64
CA GLY A 18 30.44 21.85 43.34
C GLY A 18 30.14 22.01 41.85
N TYR A 19 30.82 22.96 41.19
CA TYR A 19 30.73 23.15 39.74
C TYR A 19 31.18 21.89 38.98
N PHE A 20 32.38 21.39 39.29
CA PHE A 20 33.00 20.29 38.56
C PHE A 20 32.26 18.97 38.74
N THR A 21 31.78 18.68 39.95
CA THR A 21 31.04 17.46 40.26
C THR A 21 29.70 17.41 39.52
N ASN A 22 28.94 18.52 39.52
CA ASN A 22 27.67 18.59 38.78
C ASN A 22 27.89 18.54 37.26
N PHE A 23 28.95 19.19 36.75
CA PHE A 23 29.32 19.09 35.34
C PHE A 23 29.61 17.65 34.93
N ILE A 24 30.37 16.89 35.72
CA ILE A 24 30.64 15.47 35.44
C ILE A 24 29.36 14.65 35.55
N ALA A 25 28.53 14.85 36.58
CA ALA A 25 27.29 14.10 36.77
C ALA A 25 26.35 14.21 35.55
N ILE A 26 26.19 15.43 35.02
CA ILE A 26 25.44 15.70 33.81
C ILE A 26 26.05 14.99 32.61
N LYS A 27 27.37 15.11 32.42
CA LYS A 27 28.07 14.47 31.30
C LYS A 27 28.00 12.94 31.37
N MET A 28 27.94 12.37 32.57
CA MET A 28 27.79 10.94 32.83
C MET A 28 26.42 10.36 32.44
N LEU A 29 25.40 11.21 32.21
CA LEU A 29 24.12 10.75 31.68
C LEU A 29 24.26 10.24 30.24
N PHE A 30 25.11 10.89 29.44
CA PHE A 30 25.28 10.63 28.00
C PHE A 30 26.53 9.84 27.67
N ARG A 31 27.63 10.04 28.42
CA ARG A 31 28.93 9.40 28.18
C ARG A 31 29.41 8.65 29.42
N PRO A 32 30.18 7.57 29.29
CA PRO A 32 30.65 6.94 28.05
C PRO A 32 29.56 6.08 27.38
N ARG A 33 29.62 5.97 26.05
CA ARG A 33 28.60 5.29 25.24
C ARG A 33 28.66 3.76 25.34
N LYS A 34 29.81 3.22 25.73
CA LYS A 34 30.06 1.80 25.93
C LYS A 34 30.57 1.56 27.35
N GLU A 35 30.39 0.34 27.83
CA GLU A 35 31.01 -0.11 29.07
C GLU A 35 32.54 0.02 28.99
N ILE A 36 33.15 0.55 30.05
CA ILE A 36 34.61 0.64 30.16
C ILE A 36 35.06 -0.45 31.14
N LYS A 37 35.95 -1.33 30.69
CA LYS A 37 36.53 -2.41 31.50
C LYS A 37 37.94 -2.05 31.92
N ILE A 38 38.24 -2.17 33.21
CA ILE A 38 39.58 -2.05 33.78
C ILE A 38 39.94 -3.41 34.37
N GLY A 39 40.75 -4.17 33.65
CA GLY A 39 41.07 -5.56 34.00
C GLY A 39 39.81 -6.44 34.02
N LYS A 40 39.48 -7.00 35.19
CA LYS A 40 38.28 -7.86 35.40
C LYS A 40 37.04 -7.07 35.87
N TYR A 41 37.16 -5.78 36.14
CA TYR A 41 36.08 -4.96 36.72
C TYR A 41 35.52 -3.99 35.68
N VAL A 42 34.19 -3.80 35.68
CA VAL A 42 33.51 -2.79 34.89
C VAL A 42 33.47 -1.50 35.70
N LEU A 43 33.85 -0.37 35.09
CA LEU A 43 33.83 0.92 35.76
C LEU A 43 32.37 1.29 36.12
N PRO A 44 32.08 1.65 37.39
CA PRO A 44 30.73 2.05 37.78
C PRO A 44 30.31 3.28 36.96
N PHE A 45 29.01 3.40 36.70
CA PHE A 45 28.43 4.46 35.86
C PHE A 45 28.89 4.45 34.39
N THR A 46 29.38 3.30 33.90
CA THR A 46 29.62 3.05 32.46
C THR A 46 28.81 1.84 31.97
N PRO A 47 28.11 1.92 30.83
CA PRO A 47 27.85 3.13 30.04
C PRO A 47 26.95 4.13 30.80
N GLY A 48 26.89 5.37 30.29
CA GLY A 48 26.00 6.41 30.81
C GLY A 48 24.52 5.97 30.85
N ILE A 49 23.71 6.66 31.66
CA ILE A 49 22.33 6.23 31.95
C ILE A 49 21.46 6.14 30.70
N ILE A 50 21.57 7.11 29.79
CA ILE A 50 20.77 7.16 28.55
C ILE A 50 21.17 6.04 27.59
N PRO A 51 22.45 5.86 27.20
CA PRO A 51 22.85 4.71 26.39
C PRO A 51 22.45 3.37 27.01
N LYS A 52 22.52 3.23 28.35
CA LYS A 52 22.11 2.01 29.06
C LYS A 52 20.61 1.70 28.99
N ARG A 53 19.76 2.73 28.84
CA ARG A 53 18.29 2.60 28.82
C ARG A 53 17.68 2.89 27.45
N LYS A 54 18.51 3.04 26.41
CA LYS A 54 18.09 3.40 25.06
C LYS A 54 16.93 2.55 24.55
N ASP A 55 17.02 1.22 24.65
CA ASP A 55 15.97 0.32 24.16
C ASP A 55 14.63 0.53 24.90
N LYS A 56 14.68 0.75 26.22
CA LYS A 56 13.47 1.03 27.00
C LYS A 56 12.85 2.37 26.64
N LEU A 57 13.67 3.38 26.37
CA LEU A 57 13.21 4.69 25.91
C LEU A 57 12.62 4.59 24.51
N ALA A 58 13.27 3.86 23.60
CA ALA A 58 12.79 3.63 22.25
C ALA A 58 11.41 2.97 22.23
N ARG A 59 11.22 1.92 23.03
CA ARG A 59 9.93 1.26 23.18
C ARG A 59 8.86 2.19 23.76
N ALA A 60 9.16 2.90 24.85
CA ALA A 60 8.21 3.80 25.48
C ALA A 60 7.79 4.97 24.57
N ILE A 61 8.72 5.53 23.81
CA ILE A 61 8.43 6.58 22.83
C ILE A 61 7.67 6.00 21.64
N GLY A 62 8.04 4.82 21.14
CA GLY A 62 7.34 4.13 20.05
C GLY A 62 5.87 3.83 20.40
N GLU A 63 5.62 3.28 21.59
CA GLU A 63 4.26 3.05 22.10
C GLU A 63 3.48 4.36 22.24
N ALA A 64 4.09 5.43 22.76
CA ALA A 64 3.44 6.74 22.90
C ALA A 64 3.09 7.38 21.54
N VAL A 65 4.00 7.33 20.56
CA VAL A 65 3.78 7.89 19.22
C VAL A 65 2.68 7.13 18.48
N ALA A 66 2.67 5.80 18.54
CA ALA A 66 1.63 4.98 17.92
C ALA A 66 0.25 5.22 18.53
N GLN A 67 0.17 5.51 19.83
CA GLN A 67 -1.11 5.76 20.50
C GLN A 67 -1.62 7.20 20.36
N GLN A 68 -0.74 8.17 20.09
CA GLN A 68 -1.09 9.60 20.16
C GLN A 68 -0.95 10.38 18.85
N VAL A 69 -0.18 9.88 17.87
CA VAL A 69 0.16 10.65 16.66
C VAL A 69 -0.37 10.02 15.38
N PHE A 70 -0.37 8.69 15.29
CA PHE A 70 -0.88 7.95 14.13
C PHE A 70 -1.59 6.69 14.58
N THR A 71 -2.88 6.81 14.87
CA THR A 71 -3.72 5.66 15.24
C THR A 71 -4.13 4.87 14.00
N GLU A 72 -4.61 3.64 14.21
CA GLU A 72 -5.16 2.82 13.12
C GLU A 72 -6.33 3.54 12.44
N GLU A 73 -7.14 4.25 13.22
CA GLU A 73 -8.27 5.04 12.76
C GLU A 73 -7.85 6.21 11.87
N ASP A 74 -6.80 6.96 12.25
CA ASP A 74 -6.31 8.10 11.46
C ASP A 74 -5.84 7.66 10.06
N ILE A 75 -5.15 6.51 9.98
CA ILE A 75 -4.66 5.97 8.70
C ILE A 75 -5.84 5.44 7.86
N GLU A 76 -6.82 4.79 8.50
CA GLU A 76 -8.04 4.35 7.81
C GLU A 76 -8.79 5.54 7.21
N GLU A 77 -8.93 6.64 7.95
CA GLU A 77 -9.57 7.87 7.47
C GLU A 77 -8.84 8.47 6.27
N ILE A 78 -7.49 8.47 6.29
CA ILE A 78 -6.68 8.92 5.14
C ILE A 78 -6.98 8.07 3.90
N PHE A 79 -7.04 6.73 4.01
CA PHE A 79 -7.36 5.87 2.86
C PHE A 79 -8.78 6.08 2.33
N LEU A 80 -9.73 6.39 3.21
CA LEU A 80 -11.12 6.64 2.84
C LEU A 80 -11.41 8.10 2.44
N SER A 81 -10.42 8.98 2.55
CA SER A 81 -10.59 10.40 2.23
C SER A 81 -10.82 10.64 0.74
N GLU A 82 -11.65 11.64 0.43
CA GLU A 82 -11.85 12.09 -0.96
C GLU A 82 -10.55 12.56 -1.61
N GLY A 83 -9.64 13.19 -0.84
CA GLY A 83 -8.35 13.63 -1.37
C GLY A 83 -7.46 12.48 -1.84
N MET A 84 -7.42 11.36 -1.11
CA MET A 84 -6.68 10.17 -1.54
C MET A 84 -7.35 9.53 -2.77
N LYS A 85 -8.68 9.40 -2.74
CA LYS A 85 -9.46 8.88 -3.87
C LYS A 85 -9.19 9.69 -5.15
N ASP A 86 -9.33 11.00 -5.09
CA ASP A 86 -9.10 11.89 -6.24
C ASP A 86 -7.66 11.76 -6.74
N SER A 87 -6.67 11.71 -5.83
CA SER A 87 -5.27 11.54 -6.21
C SER A 87 -5.02 10.22 -6.94
N VAL A 88 -5.61 9.11 -6.48
CA VAL A 88 -5.49 7.80 -7.14
C VAL A 88 -6.21 7.80 -8.49
N VAL A 89 -7.42 8.37 -8.54
CA VAL A 89 -8.22 8.45 -9.76
C VAL A 89 -7.49 9.25 -10.83
N GLU A 90 -6.99 10.45 -10.51
CA GLU A 90 -6.23 11.29 -11.44
C GLU A 90 -4.92 10.62 -11.87
N SER A 91 -4.20 9.94 -10.97
CA SER A 91 -2.98 9.21 -11.32
C SER A 91 -3.25 8.07 -12.31
N LEU A 92 -4.36 7.35 -12.13
CA LEU A 92 -4.78 6.30 -13.05
C LEU A 92 -5.23 6.91 -14.39
N LEU A 93 -6.06 7.95 -14.39
CA LEU A 93 -6.49 8.62 -15.62
C LEU A 93 -5.30 9.19 -16.42
N ALA A 94 -4.32 9.81 -15.76
CA ALA A 94 -3.11 10.30 -16.41
C ALA A 94 -2.29 9.17 -17.05
N SER A 95 -2.20 8.02 -16.37
CA SER A 95 -1.52 6.83 -16.89
C SER A 95 -2.24 6.24 -18.11
N LEU A 96 -3.55 6.44 -18.22
CA LEU A 96 -4.37 5.98 -19.35
C LEU A 96 -4.38 6.97 -20.53
N GLY A 97 -4.24 8.28 -20.26
CA GLY A 97 -4.53 9.32 -21.24
C GLY A 97 -3.33 9.99 -21.93
N GLN A 98 -2.11 9.96 -21.36
CA GLN A 98 -1.02 10.86 -21.81
C GLN A 98 0.40 10.25 -21.91
N GLY A 99 0.56 8.93 -21.95
CA GLY A 99 1.89 8.32 -22.10
C GLY A 99 2.40 8.27 -23.55
N GLU A 100 3.69 8.54 -23.77
CA GLU A 100 4.44 8.04 -24.95
C GLU A 100 4.44 6.50 -25.01
N HIS A 101 4.16 5.85 -23.87
CA HIS A 101 3.95 4.42 -23.75
C HIS A 101 2.46 4.09 -23.77
N MET A 102 2.01 3.46 -24.86
CA MET A 102 0.70 2.82 -24.95
C MET A 102 0.71 1.57 -24.07
N TYR A 103 0.22 1.69 -22.83
CA TYR A 103 0.06 0.55 -21.94
C TYR A 103 -1.00 -0.41 -22.45
N THR A 104 -0.73 -1.70 -22.32
CA THR A 104 -1.70 -2.78 -22.53
C THR A 104 -2.25 -3.29 -21.19
N LEU A 105 -3.36 -4.03 -21.20
CA LEU A 105 -3.85 -4.68 -19.98
C LEU A 105 -2.84 -5.70 -19.43
N VAL A 106 -2.10 -6.41 -20.30
CA VAL A 106 -1.03 -7.32 -19.87
C VAL A 106 0.03 -6.58 -19.06
N GLU A 107 0.50 -5.43 -19.54
CA GLU A 107 1.55 -4.67 -18.85
C GLU A 107 1.09 -4.10 -17.51
N LEU A 108 -0.16 -3.61 -17.44
CA LEU A 108 -0.75 -3.15 -16.18
C LEU A 108 -0.89 -4.29 -15.16
N LEU A 109 -1.31 -5.47 -15.63
CA LEU A 109 -1.48 -6.63 -14.77
C LEU A 109 -0.14 -7.25 -14.38
N GLY A 110 0.85 -7.29 -15.27
CA GLY A 110 2.18 -7.86 -15.01
C GLY A 110 2.96 -7.16 -13.89
N GLY A 111 2.63 -5.91 -13.56
CA GLY A 111 3.17 -5.24 -12.37
C GLY A 111 2.55 -5.70 -11.05
N VAL A 112 1.41 -6.40 -11.11
CA VAL A 112 0.59 -6.80 -9.95
C VAL A 112 0.51 -8.32 -9.79
N MET A 113 0.57 -9.07 -10.90
CA MET A 113 0.46 -10.52 -10.93
C MET A 113 1.65 -11.16 -11.64
N SER A 114 2.02 -12.35 -11.18
CA SER A 114 2.99 -13.21 -11.85
C SER A 114 2.44 -13.75 -13.18
N GLU A 115 3.33 -14.26 -14.04
CA GLU A 115 2.94 -14.90 -15.31
C GLU A 115 1.99 -16.08 -15.09
N ASP A 116 2.22 -16.90 -14.06
CA ASP A 116 1.37 -18.04 -13.70
C ASP A 116 -0.04 -17.58 -13.28
N GLU A 117 -0.15 -16.52 -12.47
CA GLU A 117 -1.44 -15.95 -12.04
C GLU A 117 -2.21 -15.34 -13.21
N PHE A 118 -1.49 -14.71 -14.15
CA PHE A 118 -2.10 -14.17 -15.37
C PHE A 118 -2.65 -15.29 -16.27
N GLU A 119 -1.89 -16.37 -16.46
CA GLU A 119 -2.35 -17.53 -17.24
C GLU A 119 -3.59 -18.18 -16.57
N GLU A 120 -3.61 -18.28 -15.24
CA GLU A 120 -4.79 -18.76 -14.52
C GLU A 120 -6.00 -17.82 -14.69
N PHE A 121 -5.78 -16.51 -14.66
CA PHE A 121 -6.82 -15.51 -14.91
C PHE A 121 -7.40 -15.62 -16.31
N GLN A 122 -6.56 -15.75 -17.35
CA GLN A 122 -7.00 -15.97 -18.73
C GLN A 122 -7.82 -17.26 -18.86
N ASN A 123 -7.34 -18.36 -18.27
CA ASN A 123 -8.08 -19.63 -18.26
C ASN A 123 -9.45 -19.51 -17.56
N ASN A 124 -9.54 -18.72 -16.50
CA ASN A 124 -10.81 -18.44 -15.83
C ASN A 124 -11.78 -17.64 -16.72
N LEU A 125 -11.27 -16.64 -17.46
CA LEU A 125 -12.05 -15.89 -18.42
C LEU A 125 -12.55 -16.76 -19.57
N ASP A 126 -11.68 -17.59 -20.14
CA ASP A 126 -12.04 -18.58 -21.17
C ASP A 126 -13.19 -19.47 -20.71
N ARG A 127 -13.12 -19.99 -19.49
CA ARG A 127 -14.21 -20.79 -18.88
C ARG A 127 -15.50 -19.99 -18.71
N MET A 128 -15.40 -18.73 -18.30
CA MET A 128 -16.56 -17.84 -18.16
C MET A 128 -17.23 -17.58 -19.51
N ILE A 129 -16.44 -17.26 -20.53
CA ILE A 129 -16.89 -17.03 -21.90
C ILE A 129 -17.54 -18.29 -22.45
N TYR A 130 -16.89 -19.45 -22.34
CA TYR A 130 -17.45 -20.74 -22.74
C TYR A 130 -18.82 -20.97 -22.13
N ARG A 131 -18.93 -20.83 -20.80
CA ARG A 131 -20.20 -21.02 -20.10
C ARG A 131 -21.27 -20.05 -20.59
N ARG A 132 -20.93 -18.78 -20.81
CA ARG A 132 -21.88 -17.78 -21.32
C ARG A 132 -22.34 -18.10 -22.74
N VAL A 133 -21.41 -18.41 -23.64
CA VAL A 133 -21.69 -18.78 -25.03
C VAL A 133 -22.56 -20.03 -25.10
N HIS A 134 -22.19 -21.07 -24.36
CA HIS A 134 -22.94 -22.33 -24.30
C HIS A 134 -24.38 -22.11 -23.79
N LEU A 135 -24.56 -21.29 -22.74
CA LEU A 135 -25.89 -20.92 -22.25
C LEU A 135 -26.69 -20.13 -23.29
N THR A 136 -26.08 -19.17 -23.96
CA THR A 136 -26.72 -18.34 -24.99
C THR A 136 -27.17 -19.20 -26.16
N ILE A 137 -26.31 -20.09 -26.68
CA ILE A 137 -26.66 -21.02 -27.77
C ILE A 137 -27.79 -21.95 -27.35
N ASN A 138 -27.78 -22.43 -26.11
CA ASN A 138 -28.84 -23.30 -25.60
C ASN A 138 -30.21 -22.63 -25.51
N ARG A 139 -30.23 -21.33 -25.17
CA ARG A 139 -31.46 -20.53 -25.04
C ARG A 139 -31.87 -19.81 -26.31
N SER A 140 -30.99 -19.73 -27.30
CA SER A 140 -31.24 -19.04 -28.56
C SER A 140 -32.31 -19.74 -29.41
N ASN A 141 -33.00 -18.97 -30.25
CA ASN A 141 -33.95 -19.47 -31.23
C ASN A 141 -33.30 -19.64 -32.62
N ILE A 142 -32.07 -20.16 -32.67
CA ILE A 142 -31.35 -20.38 -33.94
C ILE A 142 -32.18 -21.26 -34.89
N ALA A 143 -32.84 -22.30 -34.37
CA ALA A 143 -33.63 -23.20 -35.19
C ALA A 143 -34.78 -22.47 -35.91
N GLU A 144 -35.48 -21.58 -35.22
CA GLU A 144 -36.57 -20.78 -35.79
C GLU A 144 -36.03 -19.80 -36.84
N ARG A 145 -34.99 -19.01 -36.50
CA ARG A 145 -34.37 -18.05 -37.43
C ARG A 145 -33.84 -18.70 -38.70
N ILE A 146 -33.20 -19.86 -38.57
CA ILE A 146 -32.70 -20.62 -39.72
C ILE A 146 -33.85 -21.21 -40.53
N SER A 147 -34.90 -21.73 -39.89
CA SER A 147 -36.09 -22.23 -40.60
C SER A 147 -36.80 -21.13 -41.39
N GLU A 148 -36.96 -19.95 -40.82
CA GLU A 148 -37.54 -18.78 -41.50
C GLU A 148 -36.73 -18.38 -42.74
N GLU A 149 -35.41 -18.23 -42.59
CA GLU A 149 -34.52 -17.82 -43.67
C GLU A 149 -34.44 -18.90 -44.77
N CYS A 150 -34.35 -20.18 -44.40
CA CYS A 150 -34.42 -21.30 -45.35
C CYS A 150 -35.75 -21.30 -46.11
N THR A 151 -36.86 -21.06 -45.43
CA THR A 151 -38.19 -21.03 -46.04
C THR A 151 -38.30 -19.91 -47.06
N LYS A 152 -37.75 -18.73 -46.75
CA LYS A 152 -37.70 -17.59 -47.67
C LYS A 152 -36.88 -17.92 -48.92
N ILE A 153 -35.64 -18.40 -48.75
CA ILE A 153 -34.76 -18.76 -49.88
C ILE A 153 -35.38 -19.84 -50.75
N LEU A 154 -35.97 -20.88 -50.14
CA LEU A 154 -36.60 -21.97 -50.88
C LEU A 154 -37.82 -21.50 -51.65
N LYS A 155 -38.68 -20.65 -51.06
CA LYS A 155 -39.84 -20.06 -51.74
C LYS A 155 -39.43 -19.19 -52.93
N GLU A 156 -38.41 -18.36 -52.77
CA GLU A 156 -37.88 -17.49 -53.84
C GLU A 156 -37.28 -18.29 -55.00
N LYS A 157 -36.63 -19.42 -54.71
CA LYS A 157 -36.02 -20.29 -55.73
C LYS A 157 -37.00 -21.29 -56.34
N THR A 158 -38.17 -21.52 -55.76
CA THR A 158 -39.18 -22.43 -56.32
C THR A 158 -40.04 -21.74 -57.38
N ASN A 159 -39.71 -21.99 -58.66
CA ASN A 159 -40.49 -21.53 -59.82
C ASN A 159 -40.94 -22.70 -60.72
N GLY A 160 -42.11 -22.55 -61.36
CA GLY A 160 -42.56 -23.45 -62.43
C GLY A 160 -42.67 -24.91 -62.00
N LEU A 161 -41.98 -25.82 -62.70
CA LEU A 161 -42.04 -27.28 -62.49
C LEU A 161 -41.65 -27.72 -61.06
N THR A 162 -40.80 -26.97 -60.34
CA THR A 162 -40.33 -27.39 -59.01
C THR A 162 -41.35 -27.15 -57.90
N SER A 163 -42.35 -26.28 -58.11
CA SER A 163 -43.43 -26.02 -57.14
C SER A 163 -44.31 -27.25 -56.86
N LYS A 164 -44.40 -28.19 -57.82
CA LYS A 164 -45.09 -29.48 -57.65
C LYS A 164 -44.31 -30.45 -56.74
N VAL A 165 -42.98 -30.32 -56.69
CA VAL A 165 -42.09 -31.17 -55.88
C VAL A 165 -41.82 -30.55 -54.51
N LEU A 166 -41.57 -29.24 -54.49
CA LEU A 166 -41.34 -28.41 -53.31
C LEU A 166 -42.59 -27.57 -53.05
N ASN A 167 -43.63 -28.24 -52.58
CA ASN A 167 -44.84 -27.57 -52.11
C ASN A 167 -44.56 -26.86 -50.76
N PRO A 168 -45.43 -25.95 -50.30
CA PRO A 168 -45.21 -25.20 -49.06
C PRO A 168 -44.96 -26.08 -47.83
N GLY A 169 -45.63 -27.24 -47.73
CA GLY A 169 -45.46 -28.18 -46.63
C GLY A 169 -44.06 -28.81 -46.59
N ARG A 170 -43.53 -29.26 -47.74
CA ARG A 170 -42.17 -29.81 -47.83
C ARG A 170 -41.10 -28.76 -47.60
N ILE A 171 -41.32 -27.53 -48.07
CA ILE A 171 -40.43 -26.41 -47.79
C ILE A 171 -40.33 -26.19 -46.28
N SER A 172 -41.47 -26.11 -45.57
CA SER A 172 -41.48 -25.97 -44.10
C SER A 172 -40.72 -27.11 -43.43
N SER A 173 -40.99 -28.37 -43.79
CA SER A 173 -40.32 -29.52 -43.15
C SER A 173 -38.81 -29.53 -43.37
N ILE A 174 -38.33 -29.17 -44.57
CA ILE A 174 -36.89 -29.07 -44.85
C ILE A 174 -36.28 -27.93 -44.02
N SER A 175 -36.93 -26.78 -44.00
CA SER A 175 -36.49 -25.63 -43.23
C SER A 175 -36.43 -25.91 -41.72
N ASP A 176 -37.46 -26.54 -41.16
CA ASP A 176 -37.54 -26.91 -39.74
C ASP A 176 -36.47 -27.94 -39.38
N TYR A 177 -36.24 -28.93 -40.26
CA TYR A 177 -35.16 -29.89 -40.12
C TYR A 177 -33.79 -29.20 -40.13
N MET A 178 -33.54 -28.31 -41.11
CA MET A 178 -32.30 -27.55 -41.21
C MET A 178 -32.06 -26.70 -39.96
N GLY A 179 -33.07 -25.96 -39.51
CA GLY A 179 -32.98 -25.16 -38.30
C GLY A 179 -32.64 -26.01 -37.08
N THR A 180 -33.34 -27.12 -36.88
CA THR A 180 -33.09 -28.05 -35.77
C THR A 180 -31.68 -28.62 -35.82
N ARG A 181 -31.19 -29.03 -37.00
CA ARG A 181 -29.86 -29.61 -37.18
C ARG A 181 -28.75 -28.58 -36.97
N VAL A 182 -28.91 -27.36 -37.47
CA VAL A 182 -27.94 -26.27 -37.24
C VAL A 182 -27.86 -25.94 -35.76
N GLN A 183 -29.00 -25.83 -35.05
CA GLN A 183 -28.96 -25.59 -33.62
C GLN A 183 -28.34 -26.75 -32.85
N GLN A 184 -28.67 -27.99 -33.19
CA GLN A 184 -28.04 -29.17 -32.57
C GLN A 184 -26.52 -29.17 -32.80
N TYR A 185 -26.08 -28.92 -34.03
CA TYR A 185 -24.66 -28.83 -34.36
C TYR A 185 -23.96 -27.71 -33.56
N ALA A 186 -24.57 -26.53 -33.48
CA ALA A 186 -24.04 -25.42 -32.69
C ALA A 186 -23.92 -25.77 -31.19
N LYS A 187 -24.90 -26.50 -30.64
CA LYS A 187 -24.89 -26.94 -29.22
C LYS A 187 -23.78 -27.96 -28.94
N GLU A 188 -23.59 -28.91 -29.85
CA GLU A 188 -22.64 -30.01 -29.69
C GLU A 188 -21.18 -29.57 -29.98
N ASN A 189 -20.99 -28.49 -30.75
CA ASN A 189 -19.67 -28.06 -31.25
C ASN A 189 -19.23 -26.69 -30.73
N VAL A 190 -19.75 -26.23 -29.58
CA VAL A 190 -19.31 -24.94 -28.98
C VAL A 190 -17.80 -24.95 -28.74
N GLU A 191 -17.27 -26.03 -28.17
CA GLU A 191 -15.85 -26.16 -27.82
C GLU A 191 -14.95 -26.26 -29.06
N THR A 192 -15.40 -26.93 -30.10
CA THR A 192 -14.59 -27.24 -31.28
C THR A 192 -14.66 -26.17 -32.37
N VAL A 193 -15.76 -25.41 -32.44
CA VAL A 193 -15.99 -24.42 -33.50
C VAL A 193 -15.97 -22.99 -32.95
N ILE A 194 -16.63 -22.73 -31.82
CA ILE A 194 -16.84 -21.34 -31.36
C ILE A 194 -15.71 -20.88 -30.44
N MET A 195 -15.27 -21.73 -29.50
CA MET A 195 -14.21 -21.34 -28.56
C MET A 195 -12.87 -21.00 -29.22
N PRO A 196 -12.37 -21.73 -30.23
CA PRO A 196 -11.12 -21.36 -30.90
C PRO A 196 -11.19 -19.98 -31.54
N LEU A 197 -12.35 -19.61 -32.11
CA LEU A 197 -12.57 -18.28 -32.70
C LEU A 197 -12.60 -17.16 -31.65
N LEU A 198 -13.04 -17.47 -30.42
CA LEU A 198 -13.12 -16.49 -29.34
C LEU A 198 -11.82 -16.36 -28.54
N ARG A 199 -11.00 -17.41 -28.46
CA ARG A 199 -9.73 -17.37 -27.73
C ARG A 199 -8.79 -16.31 -28.28
N ASP A 200 -8.62 -16.28 -29.60
CA ASP A 200 -7.74 -15.31 -30.26
C ASP A 200 -8.21 -13.87 -29.98
N GLU A 201 -9.52 -13.63 -30.04
CA GLU A 201 -10.12 -12.33 -29.70
C GLU A 201 -9.94 -11.98 -28.22
N THR A 202 -10.07 -12.97 -27.33
CA THR A 202 -9.91 -12.77 -25.87
C THR A 202 -8.47 -12.36 -25.54
N VAL A 203 -7.48 -12.99 -26.17
CA VAL A 203 -6.07 -12.62 -26.03
C VAL A 203 -5.81 -11.22 -26.59
N GLN A 204 -6.40 -10.89 -27.74
CA GLN A 204 -6.25 -9.56 -28.36
C GLN A 204 -6.72 -8.44 -27.44
N VAL A 205 -7.79 -8.64 -26.66
CA VAL A 205 -8.23 -7.64 -25.66
C VAL A 205 -7.14 -7.33 -24.64
N PHE A 206 -6.31 -8.30 -24.26
CA PHE A 206 -5.26 -8.07 -23.26
C PHE A 206 -4.05 -7.31 -23.79
N VAL A 207 -3.66 -7.59 -25.04
CA VAL A 207 -2.47 -6.98 -25.67
C VAL A 207 -2.79 -5.72 -26.46
N LYS A 208 -4.07 -5.36 -26.57
CA LYS A 208 -4.49 -4.13 -27.23
C LYS A 208 -4.12 -2.93 -26.35
N PRO A 209 -3.61 -1.84 -26.96
CA PRO A 209 -3.41 -0.57 -26.28
C PRO A 209 -4.69 -0.07 -25.60
N LEU A 210 -4.54 0.40 -24.37
CA LEU A 210 -5.69 0.72 -23.53
C LEU A 210 -6.46 1.93 -24.05
N ASP A 211 -5.80 2.90 -24.68
CA ASP A 211 -6.44 4.02 -25.38
C ASP A 211 -7.40 3.55 -26.49
N GLN A 212 -7.00 2.52 -27.25
CA GLN A 212 -7.83 1.92 -28.29
C GLN A 212 -9.01 1.16 -27.70
N LEU A 213 -8.80 0.38 -26.63
CA LEU A 213 -9.88 -0.32 -25.92
C LEU A 213 -10.91 0.67 -25.36
N LEU A 214 -10.44 1.74 -24.72
CA LEU A 214 -11.28 2.78 -24.16
C LEU A 214 -12.09 3.50 -25.25
N SER A 215 -11.47 3.76 -26.40
CA SER A 215 -12.14 4.33 -27.57
C SER A 215 -13.23 3.40 -28.13
N GLU A 216 -12.96 2.09 -28.24
CA GLU A 216 -13.94 1.09 -28.70
C GLU A 216 -15.13 0.96 -27.74
N MET A 217 -14.86 1.08 -26.44
CA MET A 217 -15.88 1.07 -25.40
C MET A 217 -16.69 2.38 -25.33
N GLN A 218 -16.32 3.40 -26.11
CA GLN A 218 -16.90 4.76 -26.02
C GLN A 218 -16.88 5.27 -24.56
N ALA A 219 -15.80 4.95 -23.85
CA ALA A 219 -15.58 5.39 -22.49
C ALA A 219 -14.97 6.79 -22.54
N ASP A 220 -15.76 7.80 -22.14
CA ASP A 220 -15.23 9.12 -21.89
C ASP A 220 -14.48 9.16 -20.54
N GLU A 221 -13.64 10.17 -20.37
CA GLU A 221 -12.85 10.37 -19.15
C GLU A 221 -13.74 10.48 -17.91
N GLU A 222 -14.95 11.05 -18.05
CA GLU A 222 -15.91 11.22 -16.97
C GLU A 222 -16.46 9.88 -16.45
N ARG A 223 -16.86 8.97 -17.34
CA ARG A 223 -17.26 7.61 -16.97
C ARG A 223 -16.11 6.82 -16.37
N LEU A 224 -14.89 6.98 -16.89
CA LEU A 224 -13.72 6.31 -16.33
C LEU A 224 -13.43 6.81 -14.91
N ARG A 225 -13.48 8.13 -14.69
CA ARG A 225 -13.37 8.74 -13.37
C ARG A 225 -14.40 8.14 -12.40
N GLU A 226 -15.66 8.03 -12.83
CA GLU A 226 -16.74 7.46 -12.01
C GLU A 226 -16.50 5.97 -11.70
N ILE A 227 -16.10 5.17 -12.68
CA ILE A 227 -15.84 3.73 -12.49
C ILE A 227 -14.65 3.52 -11.55
N ILE A 228 -13.52 4.19 -11.80
CA ILE A 228 -12.31 4.08 -10.98
C ILE A 228 -12.61 4.53 -9.54
N GLY A 229 -13.32 5.64 -9.37
CA GLY A 229 -13.74 6.13 -8.07
C GLY A 229 -14.59 5.13 -7.30
N LYS A 230 -15.61 4.53 -7.94
CA LYS A 230 -16.46 3.50 -7.32
C LYS A 230 -15.69 2.23 -6.97
N VAL A 231 -14.76 1.81 -7.84
CA VAL A 231 -13.88 0.66 -7.58
C VAL A 231 -12.98 0.95 -6.38
N TYR A 232 -12.37 2.13 -6.31
CA TYR A 232 -11.54 2.57 -5.20
C TYR A 232 -12.32 2.58 -3.88
N GLU A 233 -13.48 3.24 -3.83
CA GLU A 233 -14.33 3.31 -2.63
C GLU A 233 -14.72 1.92 -2.13
N LYS A 234 -15.18 1.05 -3.04
CA LYS A 234 -15.58 -0.31 -2.69
C LYS A 234 -14.39 -1.12 -2.20
N PHE A 235 -13.23 -0.98 -2.83
CA PHE A 235 -12.03 -1.71 -2.44
C PHE A 235 -11.53 -1.25 -1.07
N MET A 236 -11.39 0.06 -0.86
CA MET A 236 -10.88 0.63 0.38
C MET A 236 -11.84 0.38 1.54
N SER A 237 -13.16 0.55 1.37
CA SER A 237 -14.13 0.24 2.42
C SER A 237 -14.11 -1.22 2.89
N GLN A 238 -13.67 -2.15 2.05
CA GLN A 238 -13.58 -3.58 2.37
C GLN A 238 -12.21 -3.99 2.95
N HIS A 239 -11.14 -3.29 2.57
CA HIS A 239 -9.77 -3.75 2.83
C HIS A 239 -8.92 -2.78 3.67
N SER A 240 -9.36 -1.53 3.88
CA SER A 240 -8.66 -0.49 4.66
C SER A 240 -8.15 -1.02 5.99
N LYS A 241 -9.02 -1.66 6.79
CA LYS A 241 -8.67 -2.23 8.10
C LYS A 241 -7.57 -3.27 8.04
N LYS A 242 -7.55 -4.09 6.98
CA LYS A 242 -6.51 -5.10 6.79
C LYS A 242 -5.19 -4.44 6.39
N MET A 243 -5.25 -3.38 5.58
CA MET A 243 -4.07 -2.61 5.17
C MET A 243 -3.46 -1.86 6.35
N VAL A 244 -4.28 -1.19 7.17
CA VAL A 244 -3.84 -0.46 8.36
C VAL A 244 -3.06 -1.35 9.32
N LYS A 245 -3.47 -2.60 9.52
CA LYS A 245 -2.74 -3.58 10.35
C LYS A 245 -1.33 -3.92 9.87
N LEU A 246 -1.00 -3.63 8.61
CA LEU A 246 0.36 -3.79 8.09
C LEU A 246 1.26 -2.60 8.48
N PHE A 247 0.67 -1.46 8.85
CA PHE A 247 1.38 -0.29 9.35
C PHE A 247 1.59 -0.40 10.87
N ASP A 248 2.57 -1.19 11.29
CA ASP A 248 3.03 -1.20 12.69
C ASP A 248 3.90 0.03 12.98
N ILE A 249 3.24 1.17 13.21
CA ILE A 249 3.91 2.44 13.49
C ILE A 249 4.74 2.35 14.78
N ALA A 250 4.30 1.57 15.77
CA ALA A 250 5.03 1.40 17.03
C ALA A 250 6.40 0.77 16.77
N SER A 251 6.43 -0.37 16.07
CA SER A 251 7.67 -1.07 15.73
C SER A 251 8.55 -0.26 14.78
N LEU A 252 7.97 0.43 13.79
CA LEU A 252 8.71 1.29 12.87
C LEU A 252 9.38 2.46 13.62
N THR A 253 8.66 3.08 14.55
CA THR A 253 9.17 4.18 15.36
C THR A 253 10.22 3.70 16.35
N GLU A 254 9.98 2.58 17.05
CA GLU A 254 10.95 1.96 17.95
C GLU A 254 12.26 1.65 17.20
N LYS A 255 12.18 0.99 16.04
CA LYS A 255 13.35 0.68 15.21
C LYS A 255 14.09 1.95 14.82
N LYS A 256 13.38 2.99 14.39
CA LYS A 256 13.99 4.28 14.03
C LYS A 256 14.72 4.91 15.22
N ILE A 257 14.14 4.88 16.42
CA ILE A 257 14.77 5.43 17.64
C ILE A 257 15.96 4.57 18.11
N ILE A 258 15.91 3.26 17.91
CA ILE A 258 17.06 2.38 18.16
C ILE A 258 18.18 2.67 17.14
N GLU A 259 17.86 3.03 15.91
CA GLU A 259 18.82 3.44 14.90
C GLU A 259 19.43 4.83 15.18
N PHE A 260 18.69 5.74 15.84
CA PHE A 260 19.22 7.03 16.29
C PHE A 260 20.47 6.85 17.13
N GLN A 261 21.58 7.46 16.74
CA GLN A 261 22.83 7.34 17.46
C GLN A 261 22.71 8.07 18.82
N VAL A 262 23.42 7.58 19.85
CA VAL A 262 23.39 8.21 21.19
C VAL A 262 23.86 9.67 21.11
N GLU A 263 24.73 9.94 20.15
CA GLU A 263 25.23 11.21 19.64
C GLU A 263 24.11 12.19 19.29
N GLU A 264 23.10 11.73 18.56
CA GLU A 264 21.99 12.57 18.08
C GLU A 264 21.01 12.85 19.22
N ILE A 265 20.76 11.87 20.08
CA ILE A 265 19.98 12.06 21.31
C ILE A 265 20.68 13.06 22.24
N GLU A 266 22.01 12.94 22.41
CA GLU A 266 22.84 13.88 23.18
C GLU A 266 22.72 15.30 22.59
N ALA A 267 22.79 15.46 21.27
CA ALA A 267 22.67 16.76 20.61
C ALA A 267 21.26 17.38 20.75
N LEU A 268 20.20 16.58 20.58
CA LEU A 268 18.81 17.04 20.74
C LEU A 268 18.53 17.48 22.17
N VAL A 269 18.95 16.67 23.14
CA VAL A 269 18.74 16.99 24.55
C VAL A 269 19.60 18.21 24.94
N ASP A 270 20.87 18.26 24.55
CA ASP A 270 21.72 19.44 24.81
C ASP A 270 21.07 20.70 24.22
N GLN A 271 20.63 20.69 22.95
CA GLN A 271 19.97 21.85 22.34
C GLN A 271 18.69 22.29 23.08
N THR A 272 17.95 21.34 23.65
CA THR A 272 16.65 21.60 24.29
C THR A 272 16.78 22.05 25.74
N ILE A 273 17.70 21.46 26.52
CA ILE A 273 17.82 21.69 27.97
C ILE A 273 19.17 22.29 28.41
N HIS A 274 19.97 22.84 27.50
CA HIS A 274 21.30 23.39 27.80
C HIS A 274 21.28 24.39 28.96
N ARG A 275 20.31 25.31 28.96
CA ARG A 275 20.23 26.41 29.93
C ARG A 275 19.92 25.89 31.33
N GLU A 276 19.04 24.90 31.39
CA GLU A 276 18.57 24.21 32.58
C GLU A 276 19.70 23.39 33.19
N MET A 277 20.46 22.68 32.35
CA MET A 277 21.67 21.96 32.77
C MET A 277 22.72 22.90 33.33
N GLN A 278 22.96 24.03 32.66
CA GLN A 278 23.92 25.03 33.14
C GLN A 278 23.46 25.68 34.46
N ALA A 279 22.15 25.89 34.65
CA ALA A 279 21.60 26.37 35.90
C ALA A 279 21.88 25.41 37.07
N VAL A 280 21.72 24.09 36.86
CA VAL A 280 22.02 23.07 37.87
C VAL A 280 23.52 23.04 38.21
N ILE A 281 24.39 23.20 37.23
CA ILE A 281 25.86 23.29 37.45
C ILE A 281 26.19 24.54 38.27
N ASN A 282 25.62 25.69 37.91
CA ASN A 282 25.86 26.95 38.60
C ASN A 282 25.32 26.92 40.04
N LEU A 283 24.15 26.32 40.26
CA LEU A 283 23.60 26.09 41.60
C LEU A 283 24.52 25.23 42.45
N GLY A 284 25.12 24.18 41.87
CA GLY A 284 26.13 23.36 42.54
C GLY A 284 27.35 24.16 42.99
N ALA A 285 27.81 25.08 42.14
CA ALA A 285 28.90 25.99 42.48
C ALA A 285 28.52 26.92 43.65
N VAL A 286 27.33 27.53 43.60
CA VAL A 286 26.83 28.41 44.66
C VAL A 286 26.69 27.67 45.99
N LEU A 287 26.11 26.46 45.98
CA LEU A 287 26.01 25.62 47.18
C LEU A 287 27.40 25.26 47.74
N GLY A 288 28.34 24.94 46.84
CA GLY A 288 29.72 24.66 47.21
C GLY A 288 30.40 25.84 47.91
N VAL A 289 30.17 27.06 47.42
CA VAL A 289 30.65 28.30 48.07
C VAL A 289 30.04 28.47 49.46
N ILE A 290 28.73 28.27 49.59
CA ILE A 290 28.02 28.39 50.87
C ILE A 290 28.56 27.38 51.89
N ILE A 291 28.71 26.10 51.49
CA ILE A 291 29.23 25.05 52.37
C ILE A 291 30.70 25.35 52.74
N GLY A 292 31.52 25.76 51.77
CA GLY A 292 32.91 26.12 52.03
C GLY A 292 33.05 27.31 52.98
N PHE A 293 32.14 28.27 52.91
CA PHE A 293 32.06 29.39 53.85
C PHE A 293 31.71 28.91 55.25
N VAL A 294 30.63 28.13 55.39
CA VAL A 294 30.21 27.56 56.69
C VAL A 294 31.34 26.75 57.33
N ASN A 295 32.05 25.93 56.56
CA ASN A 295 33.17 25.10 57.05
C ASN A 295 34.43 25.90 57.42
N THR A 296 34.49 27.19 57.08
CA THR A 296 35.60 28.08 57.49
C THR A 296 35.33 28.75 58.84
N PHE A 297 34.06 28.79 59.28
CA PHE A 297 33.64 29.38 60.56
C PHE A 297 33.41 28.35 61.68
N ILE A 298 33.31 27.07 61.33
CA ILE A 298 33.20 25.93 62.25
C ILE A 298 34.60 25.37 62.47
#